data_AF-A0A960ACR0-F1
#
_entry.id   AF-A0A960ACR0-F1
#
_cell.length_a   1.000
_cell.length_b   1.000
_cell.length_c   1.000
_cell.angle_alpha   90.00
_cell.angle_beta   90.00
_cell.angle_gamma   90.00
#
_symmetry.space_group_name_H-M   'P 1'
#
loop_
_entity.id
_entity.type
_entity.pdbx_description
1 polymer ?
#
loop_
_entity_poly.entity_id
_entity_poly.type
_entity_poly.pdbx_seq_one_letter_code
_entity_poly.pdbx_strand_id
1 'polypeptide(L)'
;MGGAFYLVVLAVVAVAIGVVTTGSWRLGVRWFGGALLFAALVRAVLPAKDAGMLAVRRRWWDCFLLAGTGAALIFLAGSIPDQPL
;
A
#
# COMPACT_ATOMS: atom_id res chain seq x y z
N MET A 1 -13.80 9.47 9.75
CA MET A 1 -12.70 9.77 8.79
C MET A 1 -11.88 8.54 8.44
N GLY A 2 -11.28 7.81 9.40
CA GLY A 2 -10.44 6.64 9.10
C GLY A 2 -11.09 5.57 8.20
N GLY A 3 -12.39 5.27 8.39
CA GLY A 3 -13.12 4.32 7.55
C GLY A 3 -13.24 4.71 6.08
N ALA A 4 -13.35 6.00 5.76
CA ALA A 4 -13.42 6.45 4.35
C ALA A 4 -12.08 6.23 3.63
N PHE A 5 -10.96 6.53 4.29
CA PHE A 5 -9.63 6.24 3.75
C PHE A 5 -9.40 4.75 3.56
N TYR A 6 -9.90 3.92 4.48
CA TYR A 6 -9.84 2.46 4.34
C TYR A 6 -10.59 1.99 3.08
N LEU A 7 -11.80 2.49 2.84
CA LEU A 7 -12.59 2.12 1.66
C LEU A 7 -11.91 2.57 0.36
N VAL A 8 -11.29 3.74 0.34
CA VAL A 8 -10.51 4.22 -0.81
C VAL A 8 -9.33 3.30 -1.08
N VAL A 9 -8.53 2.96 -0.05
CA VAL A 9 -7.41 2.03 -0.21
C VAL A 9 -7.89 0.66 -0.73
N LEU A 10 -8.97 0.14 -0.16
CA LEU A 10 -9.54 -1.15 -0.57
C LEU A 10 -10.01 -1.13 -2.03
N ALA A 11 -10.70 -0.07 -2.44
CA ALA A 11 -11.16 0.11 -3.82
C ALA A 11 -9.98 0.22 -4.80
N VAL A 12 -8.95 1.00 -4.46
CA VAL A 12 -7.75 1.12 -5.30
C VAL A 12 -7.02 -0.21 -5.41
N VAL A 13 -6.90 -0.97 -4.32
CA VAL A 13 -6.29 -2.31 -4.34
C VAL A 13 -7.10 -3.27 -5.22
N ALA A 14 -8.44 -3.25 -5.12
CA ALA A 14 -9.29 -4.09 -5.96
C ALA A 14 -9.10 -3.78 -7.46
N VAL A 15 -9.07 -2.49 -7.83
CA VAL A 15 -8.78 -2.05 -9.20
C VAL A 15 -7.38 -2.47 -9.63
N ALA A 16 -6.38 -2.30 -8.77
CA ALA A 16 -5.01 -2.70 -9.04
C ALA A 16 -4.89 -4.20 -9.35
N ILE A 17 -5.57 -5.06 -8.57
CA ILE A 17 -5.64 -6.50 -8.83
C ILE A 17 -6.30 -6.76 -10.19
N GLY A 18 -7.40 -6.08 -10.50
CA GLY A 18 -8.02 -6.16 -11.84
C GLY A 18 -7.02 -5.85 -12.96
N VAL A 19 -6.27 -4.76 -12.85
CA VAL A 19 -5.24 -4.37 -13.83
C VAL A 19 -4.11 -5.40 -13.94
N VAL A 20 -3.73 -6.06 -12.84
CA VAL A 20 -2.74 -7.16 -12.90
C VAL A 20 -3.26 -8.30 -13.78
N THR A 21 -4.53 -8.67 -13.62
CA THR A 21 -5.13 -9.80 -14.36
C THR A 21 -5.33 -9.51 -15.85
N THR A 22 -5.36 -8.25 -16.29
CA THR A 22 -5.51 -7.87 -17.70
C THR A 22 -4.19 -7.81 -18.48
N GLY A 23 -3.07 -8.25 -17.87
CA GLY A 23 -1.75 -8.36 -18.53
C GLY A 23 -0.83 -7.16 -18.27
N SER A 24 -1.34 -6.05 -17.73
CA SER A 24 -0.54 -4.89 -17.33
C SER A 24 -0.02 -5.01 -15.90
N TRP A 25 0.61 -6.14 -15.57
CA TRP A 25 0.99 -6.48 -14.19
C TRP A 25 1.86 -5.41 -13.52
N ARG A 26 2.78 -4.77 -14.25
CA ARG A 26 3.61 -3.66 -13.74
C ARG A 26 2.78 -2.47 -13.28
N LEU A 27 1.77 -2.09 -14.08
CA LEU A 27 0.89 -0.98 -13.75
C LEU A 27 0.07 -1.36 -12.51
N GLY A 28 -0.53 -2.54 -12.49
CA GLY A 28 -1.30 -3.02 -11.34
C GLY A 28 -0.46 -3.05 -10.06
N VAL A 29 0.77 -3.54 -10.10
CA VAL A 29 1.69 -3.56 -8.94
C VAL A 29 2.08 -2.15 -8.49
N ARG A 30 2.30 -1.20 -9.41
CA ARG A 30 2.56 0.20 -9.06
C ARG A 30 1.38 0.86 -8.34
N TRP A 31 0.16 0.60 -8.82
CA TRP A 31 -1.07 1.08 -8.18
C TRP A 31 -1.26 0.46 -6.78
N PHE A 32 -0.99 -0.84 -6.65
CA PHE A 32 -1.02 -1.54 -5.37
C PHE A 32 -0.01 -0.92 -4.39
N GLY A 33 1.25 -0.76 -4.83
CA GLY A 33 2.29 -0.14 -4.01
C GLY A 33 1.94 1.28 -3.60
N GLY A 34 1.40 2.09 -4.51
CA GLY A 34 0.92 3.45 -4.22
C GLY A 34 -0.19 3.47 -3.18
N ALA A 35 -1.13 2.53 -3.22
CA ALA A 35 -2.20 2.41 -2.22
C ALA A 35 -1.64 2.11 -0.82
N LEU A 36 -0.61 1.26 -0.73
CA LEU A 36 0.07 0.97 0.54
C LEU A 36 0.83 2.19 1.09
N LEU A 37 1.51 2.95 0.22
CA LEU A 37 2.17 4.20 0.63
C LEU A 37 1.16 5.22 1.14
N PHE A 38 0.02 5.36 0.46
CA PHE A 38 -1.07 6.22 0.93
C PHE A 38 -1.62 5.76 2.28
N ALA A 39 -1.83 4.45 2.47
CA ALA A 39 -2.26 3.89 3.74
C ALA A 39 -1.24 4.17 4.87
N ALA A 40 0.06 4.09 4.58
CA ALA A 40 1.13 4.43 5.51
C ALA A 40 1.07 5.92 5.92
N LEU A 41 0.85 6.83 4.96
CA LEU A 41 0.70 8.27 5.22
C LEU A 41 -0.52 8.55 6.10
N VAL A 42 -1.67 7.98 5.74
CA VAL A 42 -2.91 8.12 6.54
C VAL A 42 -2.68 7.59 7.96
N ARG A 43 -2.03 6.44 8.10
CA ARG A 43 -1.67 5.84 9.40
C ARG A 43 -0.72 6.75 10.20
N ALA A 44 0.24 7.40 9.55
CA ALA A 44 1.22 8.30 10.17
C ALA A 44 0.62 9.65 10.61
N VAL A 45 -0.48 10.10 9.98
CA VAL A 45 -1.14 11.36 10.31
C VAL A 45 -2.30 11.20 11.31
N LEU A 46 -3.10 10.13 11.23
CA LEU A 46 -4.28 9.95 12.09
C LEU A 46 -3.96 9.62 13.58
N PRO A 47 -4.43 10.40 14.56
CA PRO A 47 -4.13 10.19 15.98
C PRO A 47 -4.53 8.80 16.48
N ALA A 48 -3.57 8.08 17.07
CA ALA A 48 -3.82 6.81 17.74
C ALA A 48 -4.35 7.11 19.15
N LYS A 49 -5.64 7.44 19.24
CA LYS A 49 -6.32 7.56 20.53
C LYS A 49 -6.28 6.20 21.21
N ASP A 50 -5.73 6.17 22.42
CA ASP A 50 -5.84 5.08 23.40
C ASP A 50 -5.08 3.79 23.08
N ALA A 51 -3.75 3.87 23.13
CA ALA A 51 -2.86 2.69 23.10
C ALA A 51 -2.85 1.93 24.45
N GLY A 52 -4.03 1.51 24.94
CA GLY A 52 -4.17 0.79 26.21
C GLY A 52 -3.93 -0.73 26.12
N MET A 53 -4.04 -1.34 24.93
CA MET A 53 -3.88 -2.81 24.74
C MET A 53 -3.01 -3.22 23.52
N LEU A 54 -2.51 -2.29 22.71
CA LEU A 54 -1.72 -2.56 21.50
C LEU A 54 -0.28 -2.00 21.54
N ALA A 55 0.27 -1.80 22.75
CA ALA A 55 1.61 -1.23 22.94
C ALA A 55 2.73 -2.00 22.20
N VAL A 56 2.52 -3.29 21.89
CA VAL A 56 3.47 -4.14 21.15
C VAL A 56 3.54 -3.78 19.65
N ARG A 57 2.40 -3.52 19.00
CA ARG A 57 2.37 -3.11 17.59
C ARG A 57 2.42 -1.58 17.54
N ARG A 58 3.61 -1.04 17.79
CA ARG A 58 3.90 0.39 17.66
C ARG A 58 3.39 0.89 16.31
N ARG A 59 2.67 2.01 16.32
CA ARG A 59 2.16 2.69 15.11
C ARG A 59 3.23 2.87 14.03
N TRP A 60 4.46 3.18 14.43
CA TRP A 60 5.58 3.29 13.49
C TRP A 60 5.84 1.96 12.78
N TRP A 61 5.72 0.82 13.46
CA TRP A 61 5.89 -0.48 12.84
C TRP A 61 4.87 -0.79 11.75
N ASP A 62 3.61 -0.39 11.94
CA ASP A 62 2.61 -0.45 10.86
C ASP A 62 3.00 0.44 9.68
N CYS A 63 3.37 1.70 9.93
CA CYS A 63 3.77 2.62 8.87
C CYS A 63 5.01 2.12 8.11
N PHE A 64 5.98 1.54 8.81
CA PHE A 64 7.19 0.98 8.21
C PHE A 64 6.86 -0.23 7.34
N LEU A 65 6.03 -1.16 7.81
CA LEU A 65 5.63 -2.32 7.02
C LEU A 65 4.86 -1.89 5.76
N LEU A 66 3.91 -0.96 5.88
CA LEU A 66 3.15 -0.45 4.75
C LEU A 66 4.04 0.31 3.76
N ALA A 67 4.87 1.23 4.25
CA ALA A 67 5.76 2.03 3.43
C ALA A 67 6.83 1.17 2.75
N GLY A 68 7.47 0.27 3.51
CA GLY A 68 8.49 -0.66 3.02
C GLY A 68 7.91 -1.60 1.96
N THR A 69 6.74 -2.19 2.21
CA THR A 69 6.08 -3.07 1.23
C THR A 69 5.69 -2.29 -0.03
N GLY A 70 5.08 -1.10 0.12
CA GLY A 70 4.70 -0.25 -1.02
C GLY A 70 5.89 0.16 -1.87
N ALA A 71 6.98 0.60 -1.23
CA ALA A 71 8.22 0.94 -1.90
C ALA A 71 8.87 -0.27 -2.60
N ALA A 72 8.90 -1.42 -1.94
CA ALA A 72 9.45 -2.65 -2.51
C ALA A 72 8.68 -3.10 -3.75
N LEU A 73 7.35 -3.01 -3.75
CA LEU A 73 6.52 -3.35 -4.91
C LEU A 73 6.76 -2.39 -6.09
N ILE A 74 6.85 -1.08 -5.83
CA ILE A 74 7.15 -0.11 -6.87
C ILE A 74 8.54 -0.33 -7.45
N PHE A 75 9.54 -0.58 -6.60
CA PHE A 75 10.90 -0.91 -7.01
C PHE A 75 10.93 -2.21 -7.84
N LEU A 76 10.25 -3.26 -7.40
CA LEU A 76 10.12 -4.51 -8.14
C LEU A 76 9.53 -4.28 -9.55
N ALA A 77 8.41 -3.57 -9.64
CA ALA A 77 7.75 -3.28 -10.91
C ALA A 77 8.58 -2.38 -11.85
N GLY A 78 9.51 -1.60 -11.30
CA GLY A 78 10.42 -0.73 -12.06
C GLY A 78 11.75 -1.39 -12.45
N SER A 79 12.22 -2.38 -11.68
CA SER A 79 13.54 -3.00 -11.85
C SER A 79 13.56 -4.15 -12.86
N ILE A 80 12.43 -4.81 -13.08
CA ILE A 80 12.34 -5.89 -14.07
C ILE A 80 12.36 -5.23 -15.47
N PRO A 81 13.25 -5.60 -16.40
CA PRO A 81 13.20 -5.10 -17.78
C PRO A 81 12.09 -5.77 -18.58
N ASP A 82 11.54 -5.09 -19.59
CA ASP A 82 10.60 -5.73 -20.50
C ASP A 82 11.33 -6.76 -21.37
N GLN A 83 10.70 -7.92 -21.57
CA GLN A 83 11.27 -8.97 -22.41
C GLN A 83 11.24 -8.51 -23.87
N PRO A 84 12.33 -8.74 -24.63
CA PRO A 84 12.31 -8.47 -26.06
C PRO A 84 11.21 -9.30 -26.72
N LEU A 85 10.39 -8.64 -27.56
CA LEU A 85 9.36 -9.25 -28.39
C LEU A 85 9.97 -10.13 -29.48
#